data_AF-A0A962GSL4-F1
#
_entry.id   AF-A0A962GSL4-F1
#
_cell.length_a   1.000
_cell.length_b   1.000
_cell.length_c   1.000
_cell.angle_alpha   90.00
_cell.angle_beta   90.00
_cell.angle_gamma   90.00
#
_symmetry.space_group_name_H-M   'P 1'
#
loop_
_entity.id
_entity.type
_entity.pdbx_description
1 polymer ?
#
loop_
_entity_poly.entity_id
_entity_poly.type
_entity_poly.pdbx_seq_one_letter_code
_entity_poly.pdbx_strand_id
1 'polypeptide(L)' 'MPSVKVRDNEPFDIALRRFKRACERAGTLAESRKRQFYEKPTQERKRKAAAAVKRTERQARMQRIRKRKY' A
#
# COMPACT_ATOMS: atom_id res chain seq x y z
N MET A 1 8.65 -10.85 6.36
CA MET A 1 9.05 -9.46 6.70
C MET A 1 9.94 -8.92 5.59
N PRO A 2 9.89 -7.62 5.26
CA PRO A 2 10.74 -7.03 4.22
C PRO A 2 12.20 -6.92 4.69
N SER A 3 13.14 -7.36 3.85
CA SER A 3 14.57 -7.19 4.06
C SER A 3 15.15 -6.24 3.00
N VAL A 4 15.89 -5.23 3.42
CA VAL A 4 16.59 -4.30 2.51
C VAL A 4 18.08 -4.34 2.84
N LYS A 5 18.89 -4.79 1.87
CA LYS A 5 20.35 -4.70 1.97
C LYS A 5 20.80 -3.30 1.56
N VAL A 6 21.57 -2.64 2.42
CA VAL A 6 22.19 -1.34 2.13
C VAL A 6 23.39 -1.58 1.22
N ARG A 7 23.56 -0.73 0.19
CA ARG A 7 24.74 -0.76 -0.68
C ARG A 7 25.73 0.30 -0.20
N ASP A 8 27.03 0.04 -0.36
CA ASP A 8 28.09 0.88 0.22
C ASP A 8 28.11 2.34 -0.29
N ASN A 9 27.50 2.60 -1.45
CA ASN A 9 27.40 3.93 -2.07
C ASN A 9 26.01 4.61 -1.91
N GLU A 10 25.12 4.12 -1.02
CA GLU A 10 23.84 4.78 -0.77
C GLU A 10 23.84 5.61 0.53
N PRO A 11 23.43 6.89 0.48
CA PRO A 11 23.11 7.64 1.69
C PRO A 11 22.03 6.95 2.52
N PHE A 12 22.19 6.96 3.85
CA PHE A 12 21.31 6.29 4.81
C PHE A 12 19.82 6.61 4.61
N ASP A 13 19.49 7.87 4.33
CA ASP A 13 18.10 8.31 4.12
C ASP A 13 17.41 7.62 2.93
N ILE A 14 18.18 7.30 1.89
CA ILE A 14 17.66 6.62 0.70
C ILE A 14 17.37 5.16 1.03
N ALA A 15 18.24 4.50 1.78
CA ALA A 15 18.04 3.15 2.28
C ALA A 15 16.80 3.06 3.21
N LEU A 16 16.66 4.03 4.12
CA LEU A 16 15.50 4.12 5.01
C LEU A 16 14.19 4.31 4.23
N ARG A 17 14.19 5.18 3.21
CA ARG A 17 13.03 5.38 2.35
C ARG A 17 12.65 4.11 1.59
N ARG A 18 13.64 3.33 1.12
CA ARG A 18 13.41 2.04 0.47
C ARG A 18 12.80 1.02 1.44
N PHE A 19 13.31 0.98 2.67
CA PHE A 19 12.77 0.12 3.73
C PHE A 19 11.32 0.48 4.08
N LYS A 20 11.01 1.77 4.29
CA LYS A 20 9.63 2.23 4.53
C LYS A 20 8.69 1.82 3.40
N ARG A 21 9.09 2.02 2.14
CA ARG A 21 8.30 1.56 0.97
C ARG A 21 8.15 0.03 0.91
N ALA A 22 9.17 -0.73 1.32
CA ALA A 22 9.11 -2.19 1.36
C ALA A 22 8.12 -2.69 2.42
N CYS A 23 8.10 -2.06 3.61
CA CYS A 23 7.09 -2.31 4.66
C CYS A 23 5.68 -1.95 4.22
N GLU A 24 5.51 -0.80 3.56
CA GLU A 24 4.21 -0.39 3.01
C GLU A 24 3.71 -1.34 1.93
N ARG A 25 4.59 -1.79 1.02
CA ARG A 25 4.27 -2.73 -0.05
C ARG A 25 3.94 -4.12 0.50
N ALA A 26 4.68 -4.58 1.50
CA ALA A 26 4.39 -5.83 2.19
C ALA A 26 3.09 -5.77 2.99
N GLY A 27 2.57 -4.57 3.29
CA GLY A 27 1.30 -4.39 3.98
C GLY A 27 1.34 -4.83 5.45
N THR A 28 2.51 -5.03 6.05
CA THR A 28 2.69 -5.56 7.41
C THR A 28 1.96 -4.72 8.47
N LEU A 29 2.01 -3.39 8.35
CA LEU A 29 1.28 -2.48 9.25
C LEU A 29 -0.25 -2.55 9.05
N ALA A 30 -0.69 -2.70 7.79
CA ALA A 30 -2.11 -2.82 7.49
C ALA A 30 -2.68 -4.16 7.97
N GLU A 31 -1.88 -5.22 7.89
CA GLU A 31 -2.21 -6.54 8.41
C GLU A 31 -2.27 -6.55 9.94
N SER A 32 -1.29 -5.95 10.62
CA SER A 32 -1.31 -5.78 12.07
C SER A 32 -2.61 -5.12 12.54
N ARG A 33 -3.00 -3.99 11.93
CA ARG A 33 -4.25 -3.28 12.26
C ARG A 33 -5.50 -4.12 12.01
N LYS A 34 -5.52 -4.96 10.96
CA LYS A 34 -6.66 -5.85 10.69
C LYS A 34 -6.78 -6.98 11.71
N ARG A 35 -5.66 -7.44 12.26
CA ARG A 35 -5.60 -8.54 13.24
C ARG A 35 -5.84 -8.08 14.69
N GLN A 36 -5.88 -6.78 14.96
CA GLN A 36 -6.10 -6.23 16.30
C GLN A 36 -7.49 -6.58 16.88
N PHE A 37 -8.48 -6.83 16.03
CA PHE A 37 -9.83 -7.17 16.45
C PHE A 37 -10.41 -8.24 15.52
N TYR A 38 -11.33 -9.04 16.05
CA TYR A 38 -12.08 -9.98 15.23
C TYR A 38 -12.99 -9.22 14.28
N GLU A 39 -12.85 -9.49 12.98
CA GLU A 39 -13.76 -9.00 11.96
C GLU A 39 -14.68 -10.14 11.51
N LYS A 40 -16.00 -9.92 11.56
CA LYS A 40 -16.95 -10.92 11.06
C LYS A 40 -16.74 -11.16 9.56
N PRO A 41 -16.91 -12.38 9.04
CA PRO A 41 -16.69 -12.70 7.62
C PRO A 41 -17.46 -11.78 6.66
N THR A 42 -18.68 -11.39 7.03
CA THR A 42 -19.51 -10.47 6.23
C THR A 42 -18.93 -9.06 6.16
N GLN A 43 -18.35 -8.57 7.26
CA GLN A 43 -17.69 -7.25 7.30
C GLN A 43 -16.40 -7.27 6.47
N GLU A 44 -15.64 -8.35 6.54
CA GLU A 44 -14.43 -8.52 5.72
C GLU A 44 -14.75 -8.49 4.22
N ARG A 45 -15.81 -9.21 3.79
CA ARG A 45 -16.29 -9.19 2.40
C ARG A 45 -16.70 -7.78 1.95
N LYS A 46 -17.48 -7.06 2.77
CA LYS A 46 -17.90 -5.67 2.46
C LYS A 46 -16.69 -4.72 2.37
N ARG A 47 -15.73 -4.84 3.28
CA ARG A 47 -14.49 -4.05 3.28
C ARG A 47 -13.66 -4.29 2.02
N LYS A 48 -13.49 -5.56 1.62
CA LYS A 48 -12.77 -5.93 0.40
C LYS A 48 -13.45 -5.37 -0.86
N ALA A 49 -14.77 -5.46 -0.95
CA ALA A 49 -15.53 -4.91 -2.07
C ALA A 49 -15.37 -3.38 -2.17
N ALA A 50 -15.54 -2.66 -1.06
CA ALA A 50 -15.36 -1.20 -1.03
C ALA A 50 -13.92 -0.79 -1.40
N ALA A 51 -12.91 -1.53 -0.94
CA ALA A 51 -11.51 -1.27 -1.30
C ALA A 51 -11.23 -1.48 -2.80
N ALA A 52 -11.88 -2.45 -3.44
CA ALA A 52 -11.76 -2.70 -4.88
C ALA A 52 -12.37 -1.54 -5.69
N VAL A 53 -13.58 -1.10 -5.34
CA VAL A 53 -14.25 0.05 -5.98
C VAL A 53 -13.39 1.31 -5.85
N LYS A 54 -12.88 1.61 -4.65
CA LYS A 54 -12.00 2.77 -4.44
C LYS A 54 -10.72 2.70 -5.27
N ARG A 55 -10.18 1.50 -5.52
CA ARG A 55 -8.98 1.29 -6.36
C ARG A 55 -9.28 1.59 -7.83
N THR A 56 -10.40 1.12 -8.36
CA THR A 56 -10.80 1.37 -9.75
C THR A 56 -11.11 2.85 -9.98
N GLU A 57 -11.84 3.49 -9.07
CA GLU A 57 -12.11 4.93 -9.09
C GLU A 57 -10.81 5.76 -9.11
N ARG A 58 -9.85 5.39 -8.27
CA ARG A 58 -8.53 6.05 -8.25
C ARG A 58 -7.80 5.89 -9.59
N GLN A 59 -7.83 4.72 -10.20
CA GLN A 59 -7.20 4.49 -11.51
C GLN A 59 -7.88 5.33 -12.60
N ALA A 60 -9.21 5.35 -12.65
CA ALA A 60 -9.97 6.16 -13.60
C ALA A 60 -9.66 7.66 -13.41
N ARG A 61 -9.59 8.15 -12.17
CA ARG A 61 -9.19 9.53 -11.87
C ARG A 61 -7.78 9.83 -12.40
N MET A 62 -6.81 8.95 -12.18
CA MET A 62 -5.44 9.14 -12.68
C MET A 62 -5.39 9.16 -14.21
N GLN A 63 -6.17 8.31 -14.88
CA GLN A 63 -6.29 8.32 -16.34
C GLN A 63 -6.87 9.62 -16.86
N ARG A 64 -7.93 10.15 -16.23
CA ARG A 64 -8.52 11.45 -16.58
C ARG A 64 -7.51 12.59 -16.43
N ILE A 65 -6.76 12.63 -15.33
CA ILE A 65 -5.72 13.63 -15.10
C ILE A 65 -4.63 13.55 -16.17
N ARG A 66 -4.20 12.33 -16.52
CA ARG A 66 -3.18 12.12 -17.56
C ARG A 66 -3.68 12.54 -18.95
N LYS A 67 -4.93 12.21 -19.31
CA LYS A 67 -5.55 12.62 -20.58
C LYS A 67 -5.72 14.12 -20.73
N ARG A 68 -5.88 14.86 -19.62
CA ARG A 68 -6.09 16.31 -19.61
C ARG A 68 -4.77 17.12 -19.67
N LYS A 69 -3.63 16.44 -19.53
CA LYS A 69 -2.29 17.04 -19.51
C LYS A 69 -1.59 17.01 -20.88
N TYR A 70 -2.21 16.33 -21.85
CA TYR A 70 -1.88 16.32 -23.27
C TYR A 70 -3.11 16.81 -24.04
#